data_AF-A0A838V2K0-F1
#
_entry.id   AF-A0A838V2K0-F1
#
_cell.length_a   1.000
_cell.length_b   1.000
_cell.length_c   1.000
_cell.angle_alpha   90.00
_cell.angle_beta   90.00
_cell.angle_gamma   90.00
#
_symmetry.space_group_name_H-M   'P 1'
#
loop_
_entity.id
_entity.type
_entity.pdbx_description
1 polymer ?
#
loop_
_entity_poly.entity_id
_entity_poly.type
_entity_poly.pdbx_seq_one_letter_code
_entity_poly.pdbx_strand_id
1 'polypeptide(L)'
;MSAVNEHVFSHGMQDTRDTFEAWNERPWVVLRAWLALSVAIALSLLVATWFVAGLLTPDLTSIHLPGLTEPSDPGDLLPILWRNSLVLALHATACVAGFIAGASMPIAAEHRTGFSRWVHVKAGEFAILFVCAVTLFSLCTQALYLGFQGSTLSYQLRISRFELILSVLPHAIPELAALFLPLAAWLIASRRGEWNQLLAATMITVALAVPTLVVAATIEVYVWPHILKSMSSYHYSLGGVQYHLSPLTHRFTR
;
A
#
# COMPACT_ATOMS: atom_id res chain seq x y z
N MET A 1 -36.39 15.41 11.96
CA MET A 1 -35.20 14.71 11.43
C MET A 1 -33.86 15.29 11.92
N SER A 2 -33.78 16.40 12.68
CA SER A 2 -32.49 16.95 13.14
C SER A 2 -31.94 16.32 14.43
N ALA A 3 -32.78 16.10 15.45
CA ALA A 3 -32.31 15.67 16.78
C ALA A 3 -31.62 14.29 16.81
N VAL A 4 -32.08 13.33 16.00
CA VAL A 4 -31.48 11.97 15.93
C VAL A 4 -30.11 12.01 15.25
N ASN A 5 -29.97 12.77 14.16
CA ASN A 5 -28.68 12.94 13.48
C ASN A 5 -27.67 13.65 14.39
N GLU A 6 -28.13 14.65 15.14
CA GLU A 6 -27.32 15.39 16.11
C GLU A 6 -26.85 14.49 17.26
N HIS A 7 -27.71 13.58 17.74
CA HIS A 7 -27.36 12.66 18.82
C HIS A 7 -26.40 11.54 18.40
N VAL A 8 -26.53 11.02 17.17
CA VAL A 8 -25.59 10.01 16.61
C VAL A 8 -24.23 10.65 16.36
N PHE A 9 -24.20 11.90 15.89
CA PHE A 9 -22.96 12.62 15.64
C PHE A 9 -22.23 13.00 16.94
N SER A 10 -22.96 13.48 17.95
CA SER A 10 -22.36 13.84 19.24
C SER A 10 -21.80 12.63 19.97
N HIS A 11 -22.50 11.48 19.94
CA HIS A 11 -22.02 10.23 20.53
C HIS A 11 -20.76 9.71 19.83
N GLY A 12 -20.76 9.68 18.49
CA GLY A 12 -19.58 9.26 17.72
C GLY A 12 -18.36 10.17 17.93
N MET A 13 -18.58 11.48 18.17
CA MET A 13 -17.51 12.42 18.45
C MET A 13 -16.93 12.26 19.86
N GLN A 14 -17.75 11.90 20.85
CA GLN A 14 -17.28 11.55 22.20
C GLN A 14 -16.46 10.26 22.16
N ASP A 15 -16.98 9.18 21.55
CA ASP A 15 -16.26 7.91 21.43
C ASP A 15 -14.91 8.08 20.71
N THR A 16 -14.86 8.96 19.70
CA THR A 16 -13.63 9.31 18.98
C THR A 16 -12.62 10.00 19.90
N ARG A 17 -13.05 10.93 20.77
CA ARG A 17 -12.17 11.63 21.72
C ARG A 17 -11.61 10.68 22.77
N ASP A 18 -12.45 9.83 23.35
CA ASP A 18 -12.03 8.84 24.34
C ASP A 18 -11.00 7.87 23.74
N THR A 19 -11.19 7.49 22.48
CA THR A 19 -10.22 6.67 21.73
C THR A 19 -8.90 7.39 21.53
N PHE A 20 -8.92 8.71 21.22
CA PHE A 20 -7.71 9.50 21.10
C PHE A 20 -6.97 9.65 22.44
N GLU A 21 -7.69 9.83 23.54
CA GLU A 21 -7.09 9.90 24.89
C GLU A 21 -6.40 8.56 25.24
N ALA A 22 -7.10 7.44 25.06
CA ALA A 22 -6.53 6.11 25.27
C ALA A 22 -5.31 5.83 24.37
N TRP A 23 -5.35 6.31 23.12
CA TRP A 23 -4.22 6.21 22.21
C TRP A 23 -3.04 7.06 22.67
N ASN A 24 -3.28 8.30 23.11
CA ASN A 24 -2.24 9.21 23.60
C ASN A 24 -1.50 8.65 24.83
N GLU A 25 -2.21 7.91 25.69
CA GLU A 25 -1.60 7.24 26.85
C GLU A 25 -0.71 6.05 26.47
N ARG A 26 -1.08 5.28 25.43
CA ARG A 26 -0.42 4.01 25.07
C ARG A 26 -0.27 3.81 23.55
N PRO A 27 0.38 4.74 22.82
CA PRO A 27 0.35 4.75 21.36
C PRO A 27 1.00 3.50 20.75
N TRP A 28 2.08 3.03 21.36
CA TRP A 28 2.87 1.92 20.82
C TRP A 28 2.19 0.55 20.93
N VAL A 29 1.40 0.33 21.99
CA VAL A 29 0.73 -0.96 22.21
C VAL A 29 -0.30 -1.23 21.11
N VAL A 30 -0.98 -0.18 20.66
CA VAL A 30 -1.96 -0.20 19.59
C VAL A 30 -1.25 -0.26 18.23
N LEU A 31 -0.31 0.66 18.00
CA LEU A 31 0.35 0.81 16.70
C LEU A 31 1.15 -0.42 16.29
N ARG A 32 1.82 -1.12 17.22
CA ARG A 32 2.61 -2.33 16.89
C ARG A 32 1.77 -3.43 16.25
N ALA A 33 0.51 -3.59 16.66
CA ALA A 33 -0.36 -4.64 16.14
C ALA A 33 -0.84 -4.29 14.73
N TRP A 34 -1.19 -3.01 14.52
CA TRP A 34 -1.55 -2.49 13.20
C TRP A 34 -0.39 -2.59 12.23
N LEU A 35 0.80 -2.16 12.66
CA LEU A 35 2.02 -2.19 11.86
C LEU A 35 2.45 -3.62 11.54
N ALA A 36 2.41 -4.54 12.51
CA ALA A 36 2.78 -5.94 12.27
C ALA A 36 1.86 -6.58 11.23
N LEU A 37 0.54 -6.34 11.32
CA LEU A 37 -0.41 -6.86 10.35
C LEU A 37 -0.27 -6.17 8.98
N SER A 38 -0.04 -4.86 8.92
CA SER A 38 0.15 -4.15 7.65
C SER A 38 1.42 -4.61 6.93
N VAL A 39 2.52 -4.81 7.67
CA VAL A 39 3.76 -5.41 7.14
C VAL A 39 3.51 -6.83 6.66
N ALA A 40 2.77 -7.66 7.40
CA ALA A 40 2.46 -9.02 6.97
C ALA A 40 1.66 -9.04 5.65
N ILE A 41 0.69 -8.13 5.48
CA ILE A 41 -0.07 -7.98 4.24
C ILE A 41 0.85 -7.50 3.10
N ALA A 42 1.70 -6.50 3.37
CA ALA A 42 2.67 -5.98 2.39
C ALA A 42 3.62 -7.07 1.89
N LEU A 43 4.20 -7.87 2.80
CA LEU A 43 5.06 -8.98 2.45
C LEU A 43 4.32 -10.05 1.64
N SER A 44 3.07 -10.34 2.00
CA SER A 44 2.22 -11.28 1.25
C SER A 44 1.98 -10.80 -0.19
N LEU A 45 1.73 -9.50 -0.37
CA LEU A 45 1.59 -8.90 -1.70
C LEU A 45 2.90 -8.96 -2.49
N LEU A 46 4.04 -8.65 -1.87
CA LEU A 46 5.34 -8.73 -2.55
C LEU A 46 5.67 -10.16 -3.00
N VAL A 47 5.37 -11.16 -2.17
CA VAL A 47 5.52 -12.58 -2.53
C VAL A 47 4.58 -12.96 -3.68
N ALA A 48 3.33 -12.51 -3.64
CA ALA A 48 2.38 -12.74 -4.72
C ALA A 48 2.85 -12.10 -6.04
N THR A 49 3.32 -10.85 -6.00
CA THR A 49 3.89 -10.13 -7.15
C THR A 49 5.10 -10.88 -7.72
N TRP A 50 6.03 -11.33 -6.86
CA TRP A 50 7.18 -12.13 -7.28
C TRP A 50 6.77 -13.42 -7.98
N PHE A 51 5.80 -14.13 -7.41
CA PHE A 51 5.28 -15.37 -7.98
C PHE A 51 4.60 -15.13 -9.32
N VAL A 52 3.72 -14.12 -9.41
CA VAL A 52 3.00 -13.78 -10.65
C VAL A 52 3.95 -13.29 -11.74
N ALA A 53 4.95 -12.46 -11.41
CA ALA A 53 6.03 -12.10 -12.33
C ALA A 53 6.75 -13.34 -12.88
N GLY A 54 6.74 -14.44 -12.13
CA GLY A 54 7.32 -15.70 -12.55
C GLY A 54 6.53 -16.48 -13.60
N LEU A 55 5.23 -16.22 -13.69
CA LEU A 55 4.29 -16.89 -14.59
C LEU A 55 4.03 -16.11 -15.88
N LEU A 56 4.32 -14.81 -15.88
CA LEU A 56 3.99 -13.91 -16.98
C LEU A 56 5.16 -13.76 -17.96
N THR A 57 4.84 -13.69 -19.26
CA THR A 57 5.81 -13.40 -20.32
C THR A 57 6.16 -11.91 -20.32
N PRO A 58 7.45 -11.55 -20.38
CA PRO A 58 7.87 -10.16 -20.42
C PRO A 58 7.47 -9.48 -21.73
N ASP A 59 7.18 -8.17 -21.65
CA ASP A 59 6.99 -7.30 -22.80
C ASP A 59 8.36 -6.81 -23.30
N LEU A 60 8.53 -6.79 -24.63
CA LEU A 60 9.77 -6.33 -25.28
C LEU A 60 9.77 -4.82 -25.58
N THR A 61 8.64 -4.15 -25.35
CA THR A 61 8.53 -2.69 -25.49
C THR A 61 9.46 -1.99 -24.50
N SER A 62 10.32 -1.09 -24.97
CA SER A 62 11.29 -0.38 -24.13
C SER A 62 10.62 0.29 -22.95
N ILE A 63 11.13 0.02 -21.74
CA ILE A 63 10.63 0.66 -20.53
C ILE A 63 11.11 2.10 -20.43
N HIS A 64 10.21 2.98 -20.02
CA HIS A 64 10.53 4.33 -19.59
C HIS A 64 10.50 4.35 -18.07
N LEU A 65 11.67 4.56 -17.45
CA LEU A 65 11.82 4.62 -16.01
C LEU A 65 12.67 5.83 -15.62
N PRO A 66 12.09 6.85 -14.96
CA PRO A 66 12.81 8.01 -14.48
C PRO A 66 14.00 7.63 -13.60
N GLY A 67 15.13 8.29 -13.83
CA GLY A 67 16.42 8.02 -13.20
C GLY A 67 17.22 6.86 -13.80
N LEU A 68 16.62 6.07 -14.70
CA LEU A 68 17.29 4.96 -15.37
C LEU A 68 17.44 5.18 -16.88
N THR A 69 16.35 5.46 -17.60
CA THR A 69 16.35 5.72 -19.04
C THR A 69 16.32 7.20 -19.38
N GLU A 70 15.82 8.01 -18.46
CA GLU A 70 15.73 9.46 -18.53
C GLU A 70 16.07 10.08 -17.16
N PRO A 71 16.43 11.37 -17.08
CA PRO A 71 16.66 12.02 -15.79
C PRO A 71 15.39 12.05 -14.93
N SER A 72 15.50 11.81 -13.63
CA SER A 72 14.38 12.00 -12.69
C SER A 72 14.06 13.48 -12.53
N ASP A 73 12.77 13.82 -12.51
CA ASP A 73 12.25 15.16 -12.23
C ASP A 73 11.26 15.14 -11.05
N PRO A 74 11.08 16.23 -10.28
CA PRO A 74 10.05 16.29 -9.25
C PRO A 74 8.63 15.97 -9.74
N GLY A 75 8.33 16.18 -11.03
CA GLY A 75 7.07 15.79 -11.65
C GLY A 75 6.76 14.29 -11.57
N ASP A 76 7.78 13.43 -11.49
CA ASP A 76 7.64 11.97 -11.43
C ASP A 76 7.06 11.48 -10.09
N LEU A 77 7.06 12.34 -9.05
CA LEU A 77 6.41 12.05 -7.77
C LEU A 77 4.88 12.04 -7.88
N LEU A 78 4.31 12.90 -8.75
CA LEU A 78 2.87 13.14 -8.79
C LEU A 78 2.07 11.88 -9.17
N PRO A 79 2.43 11.10 -10.21
CA PRO A 79 1.72 9.86 -10.54
C PRO A 79 1.74 8.83 -9.41
N ILE A 80 2.85 8.71 -8.68
CA ILE A 80 3.02 7.80 -7.54
C ILE A 80 2.11 8.24 -6.39
N LEU A 81 2.22 9.51 -5.99
CA LEU A 81 1.41 10.08 -4.91
C LEU A 81 -0.08 10.04 -5.24
N TRP A 82 -0.47 10.28 -6.49
CA TRP A 82 -1.86 10.20 -6.92
C TRP A 82 -2.44 8.79 -6.78
N ARG A 83 -1.75 7.77 -7.29
CA ARG A 83 -2.18 6.37 -7.16
C ARG A 83 -2.26 5.95 -5.69
N ASN A 84 -1.25 6.27 -4.89
CA ASN A 84 -1.19 5.93 -3.48
C ASN A 84 -2.28 6.66 -2.67
N SER A 85 -2.54 7.94 -2.98
CA SER A 85 -3.60 8.71 -2.34
C SER A 85 -4.99 8.16 -2.64
N LEU A 86 -5.22 7.68 -3.88
CA LEU A 86 -6.48 7.03 -4.24
C LEU A 86 -6.70 5.75 -3.42
N VAL A 87 -5.68 4.90 -3.31
CA VAL A 87 -5.74 3.68 -2.49
C VAL A 87 -5.99 4.01 -1.01
N LEU A 88 -5.26 4.99 -0.46
CA LEU A 88 -5.44 5.45 0.92
C LEU A 88 -6.85 6.01 1.16
N ALA A 89 -7.39 6.79 0.22
CA ALA A 89 -8.74 7.35 0.29
C ALA A 89 -9.82 6.26 0.26
N LEU A 90 -9.66 5.22 -0.58
CA LEU A 90 -10.55 4.07 -0.60
C LEU A 90 -10.54 3.33 0.75
N HIS A 91 -9.36 3.11 1.34
CA HIS A 91 -9.26 2.49 2.67
C HIS A 91 -9.88 3.35 3.76
N ALA A 92 -9.65 4.66 3.76
CA ALA A 92 -10.28 5.58 4.71
C ALA A 92 -11.81 5.53 4.57
N THR A 93 -12.33 5.54 3.35
CA THR A 93 -13.77 5.45 3.07
C THR A 93 -14.35 4.11 3.54
N ALA A 94 -13.64 3.00 3.34
CA ALA A 94 -14.05 1.69 3.84
C ALA A 94 -14.15 1.66 5.38
N CYS A 95 -13.22 2.33 6.07
CA CYS A 95 -13.27 2.44 7.53
C CYS A 95 -14.47 3.27 8.01
N VAL A 96 -14.76 4.39 7.34
CA VAL A 96 -15.97 5.21 7.60
C VAL A 96 -17.25 4.42 7.34
N ALA A 97 -17.31 3.68 6.24
CA ALA A 97 -18.44 2.81 5.94
C ALA A 97 -18.61 1.71 7.00
N GLY A 98 -17.49 1.14 7.49
CA GLY A 98 -17.47 0.18 8.59
C GLY A 98 -17.99 0.78 9.91
N PHE A 99 -17.60 2.02 10.24
CA PHE A 99 -18.15 2.75 11.38
C PHE A 99 -19.67 2.93 11.25
N ILE A 100 -20.15 3.40 10.10
CA ILE A 100 -21.60 3.59 9.87
C ILE A 100 -22.34 2.25 10.00
N ALA A 101 -21.85 1.20 9.37
CA ALA A 101 -22.48 -0.12 9.36
C ALA A 101 -22.45 -0.82 10.72
N GLY A 102 -21.37 -0.66 11.49
CA GLY A 102 -21.14 -1.35 12.76
C GLY A 102 -21.66 -0.59 13.99
N ALA A 103 -21.57 0.74 13.99
CA ALA A 103 -21.95 1.58 15.13
C ALA A 103 -23.31 2.27 14.92
N SER A 104 -23.50 2.95 13.78
CA SER A 104 -24.70 3.79 13.56
C SER A 104 -25.95 2.98 13.16
N MET A 105 -25.78 1.96 12.32
CA MET A 105 -26.92 1.18 11.78
C MET A 105 -27.69 0.37 12.83
N PRO A 106 -27.06 -0.24 13.86
CA PRO A 106 -27.78 -0.90 14.94
C PRO A 106 -28.70 0.05 15.73
N ILE A 107 -28.24 1.27 16.03
CA ILE A 107 -29.04 2.30 16.71
C ILE A 107 -30.25 2.67 15.85
N ALA A 108 -30.05 2.86 14.55
CA ALA A 108 -31.14 3.12 13.60
C ALA A 108 -32.13 1.95 13.47
N ALA A 109 -31.70 0.71 13.79
CA ALA A 109 -32.55 -0.48 13.74
C ALA A 109 -33.58 -0.53 14.87
N GLU A 110 -33.33 0.12 16.00
CA GLU A 110 -34.24 0.14 17.17
C GLU A 110 -35.61 0.73 16.85
N HIS A 111 -35.65 1.67 15.90
CA HIS A 111 -36.88 2.32 15.43
C HIS A 111 -37.50 1.67 14.19
N ARG A 112 -37.00 0.49 13.76
CA ARG A 112 -37.48 -0.22 12.56
C ARG A 112 -38.10 -1.57 12.92
N THR A 113 -38.95 -2.09 12.05
CA THR A 113 -39.61 -3.40 12.23
C THR A 113 -39.45 -4.31 11.00
N GLY A 114 -39.71 -5.61 11.18
CA GLY A 114 -39.71 -6.62 10.11
C GLY A 114 -38.37 -6.75 9.38
N PHE A 115 -38.44 -6.92 8.05
CA PHE A 115 -37.26 -7.08 7.18
C PHE A 115 -36.32 -5.87 7.23
N SER A 116 -36.85 -4.66 7.36
CA SER A 116 -36.05 -3.43 7.45
C SER A 116 -35.13 -3.44 8.67
N ARG A 117 -35.64 -3.89 9.83
CA ARG A 117 -34.84 -4.07 11.04
C ARG A 117 -33.76 -5.14 10.85
N TRP A 118 -34.12 -6.27 10.25
CA TRP A 118 -33.18 -7.37 10.01
C TRP A 118 -31.98 -6.93 9.16
N VAL A 119 -32.22 -6.18 8.07
CA VAL A 119 -31.14 -5.64 7.23
C VAL A 119 -30.22 -4.71 8.03
N HIS A 120 -30.77 -3.82 8.86
CA HIS A 120 -29.96 -2.88 9.64
C HIS A 120 -29.12 -3.58 10.72
N VAL A 121 -29.66 -4.62 11.35
CA VAL A 121 -28.90 -5.45 12.32
C VAL A 121 -27.76 -6.22 11.64
N LYS A 122 -27.98 -6.70 10.40
CA LYS A 122 -26.99 -7.47 9.63
C LYS A 122 -26.05 -6.64 8.75
N ALA A 123 -26.27 -5.33 8.68
CA ALA A 123 -25.49 -4.43 7.83
C ALA A 123 -23.98 -4.51 8.10
N GLY A 124 -23.57 -4.61 9.37
CA GLY A 124 -22.16 -4.78 9.75
C GLY A 124 -21.51 -6.05 9.17
N GLU A 125 -22.17 -7.20 9.28
CA GLU A 125 -21.66 -8.48 8.74
C GLU A 125 -21.51 -8.43 7.22
N PHE A 126 -22.50 -7.87 6.51
CA PHE A 126 -22.42 -7.69 5.06
C PHE A 126 -21.34 -6.71 4.65
N ALA A 127 -21.15 -5.63 5.41
CA ALA A 127 -20.07 -4.67 5.17
C ALA A 127 -18.69 -5.35 5.28
N ILE A 128 -18.49 -6.22 6.29
CA ILE A 128 -17.23 -6.96 6.44
C ILE A 128 -16.98 -7.85 5.21
N LEU A 129 -17.98 -8.64 4.81
CA LEU A 129 -17.86 -9.55 3.68
C LEU A 129 -17.52 -8.79 2.39
N PHE A 130 -18.23 -7.67 2.15
CA PHE A 130 -18.00 -6.83 0.98
C PHE A 130 -16.60 -6.22 0.97
N VAL A 131 -16.14 -5.64 2.09
CA VAL A 131 -14.80 -5.06 2.22
C VAL A 131 -13.72 -6.12 1.99
N CYS A 132 -13.89 -7.32 2.55
CA CYS A 132 -12.98 -8.44 2.33
C CYS A 132 -12.93 -8.84 0.84
N ALA A 133 -14.07 -8.94 0.16
CA ALA A 133 -14.12 -9.29 -1.26
C ALA A 133 -13.45 -8.24 -2.15
N VAL A 134 -13.76 -6.96 -1.95
CA VAL A 134 -13.15 -5.84 -2.71
C VAL A 134 -11.66 -5.73 -2.43
N THR A 135 -11.23 -5.93 -1.18
CA THR A 135 -9.81 -5.93 -0.81
C THR A 135 -9.07 -7.07 -1.50
N LEU A 136 -9.60 -8.29 -1.47
CA LEU A 136 -8.98 -9.44 -2.13
C LEU A 136 -8.90 -9.22 -3.64
N PHE A 137 -9.98 -8.73 -4.26
CA PHE A 137 -9.98 -8.37 -5.67
C PHE A 137 -8.90 -7.34 -6.01
N SER A 138 -8.79 -6.26 -5.22
CA SER A 138 -7.77 -5.22 -5.40
C SER A 138 -6.34 -5.74 -5.23
N LEU A 139 -6.09 -6.61 -4.23
CA LEU A 139 -4.78 -7.21 -4.03
C LEU A 139 -4.38 -8.12 -5.21
N CYS A 140 -5.33 -8.90 -5.73
CA CYS A 140 -5.10 -9.75 -6.91
C CYS A 140 -4.78 -8.92 -8.15
N THR A 141 -5.51 -7.83 -8.41
CA THR A 141 -5.23 -6.97 -9.58
C THR A 141 -3.89 -6.25 -9.44
N GLN A 142 -3.52 -5.80 -8.24
CA GLN A 142 -2.21 -5.22 -7.97
C GLN A 142 -1.08 -6.24 -8.19
N ALA A 143 -1.21 -7.46 -7.65
CA ALA A 143 -0.21 -8.52 -7.85
C ALA A 143 -0.05 -8.87 -9.34
N LEU A 144 -1.14 -8.86 -10.11
CA LEU A 144 -1.10 -9.07 -11.56
C LEU A 144 -0.38 -7.93 -12.29
N TYR A 145 -0.77 -6.68 -12.03
CA TYR A 145 -0.18 -5.51 -12.69
C TYR A 145 1.31 -5.34 -12.36
N LEU A 146 1.66 -5.40 -11.07
CA LEU A 146 3.06 -5.34 -10.63
C LEU A 146 3.84 -6.57 -11.10
N GLY A 147 3.20 -7.73 -11.19
CA GLY A 147 3.81 -8.95 -11.73
C GLY A 147 4.20 -8.78 -13.20
N PHE A 148 3.33 -8.18 -14.02
CA PHE A 148 3.65 -7.84 -15.41
C PHE A 148 4.84 -6.90 -15.49
N GLN A 149 4.82 -5.80 -14.73
CA GLN A 149 5.93 -4.84 -14.69
C GLN A 149 7.23 -5.51 -14.23
N GLY A 150 7.17 -6.35 -13.20
CA GLY A 150 8.32 -7.06 -12.65
C GLY A 150 8.92 -8.06 -13.64
N SER A 151 8.08 -8.80 -14.37
CA SER A 151 8.55 -9.71 -15.43
C SER A 151 9.31 -8.93 -16.52
N THR A 152 8.71 -7.86 -17.03
CA THR A 152 9.32 -6.99 -18.05
C THR A 152 10.61 -6.34 -17.57
N LEU A 153 10.62 -5.70 -16.39
CA LEU A 153 11.79 -5.03 -15.83
C LEU A 153 12.95 -6.01 -15.61
N SER A 154 12.67 -7.16 -14.98
CA SER A 154 13.72 -8.16 -14.71
C SER A 154 14.36 -8.67 -16.00
N TYR A 155 13.55 -8.91 -17.04
CA TYR A 155 14.02 -9.33 -18.35
C TYR A 155 14.88 -8.26 -19.04
N GLN A 156 14.40 -7.01 -19.09
CA GLN A 156 15.11 -5.92 -19.79
C GLN A 156 16.41 -5.52 -19.09
N LEU A 157 16.43 -5.54 -17.75
CA LEU A 157 17.61 -5.19 -16.96
C LEU A 157 18.57 -6.35 -16.76
N ARG A 158 18.20 -7.56 -17.22
CA ARG A 158 18.97 -8.81 -17.04
C ARG A 158 19.31 -9.08 -15.57
N ILE A 159 18.36 -8.82 -14.69
CA ILE A 159 18.44 -9.17 -13.26
C ILE A 159 17.39 -10.23 -12.95
N SER A 160 17.60 -11.02 -11.90
CA SER A 160 16.57 -11.93 -11.44
C SER A 160 15.37 -11.18 -10.86
N ARG A 161 14.19 -11.78 -10.93
CA ARG A 161 12.97 -11.25 -10.28
C ARG A 161 13.16 -11.07 -8.77
N PHE A 162 13.97 -11.93 -8.15
CA PHE A 162 14.26 -11.82 -6.71
C PHE A 162 15.13 -10.60 -6.41
N GLU A 163 16.18 -10.36 -7.20
CA GLU A 163 17.00 -9.14 -7.12
C GLU A 163 16.14 -7.88 -7.32
N LEU A 164 15.22 -7.89 -8.28
CA LEU A 164 14.29 -6.78 -8.47
C LEU A 164 13.43 -6.53 -7.21
N ILE A 165 12.88 -7.58 -6.58
CA ILE A 165 12.12 -7.46 -5.33
C ILE A 165 13.01 -6.95 -4.19
N LEU A 166 14.25 -7.40 -4.09
CA LEU A 166 15.17 -6.86 -3.07
C LEU A 166 15.46 -5.38 -3.29
N SER A 167 15.60 -4.94 -4.55
CA SER A 167 15.88 -3.55 -4.89
C SER A 167 14.75 -2.60 -4.49
N VAL A 168 13.50 -3.05 -4.53
CA VAL A 168 12.31 -2.22 -4.29
C VAL A 168 11.98 -2.06 -2.80
N LEU A 169 12.50 -2.96 -1.93
CA LEU A 169 12.18 -2.97 -0.49
C LEU A 169 12.34 -1.63 0.24
N PRO A 170 13.37 -0.80 -0.04
CA PRO A 170 13.59 0.45 0.70
C PRO A 170 12.42 1.44 0.63
N HIS A 171 11.65 1.46 -0.46
CA HIS A 171 10.42 2.27 -0.56
C HIS A 171 9.14 1.42 -0.49
N ALA A 172 9.14 0.21 -1.05
CA ALA A 172 7.94 -0.63 -1.08
C ALA A 172 7.47 -1.07 0.31
N ILE A 173 8.37 -1.43 1.23
CA ILE A 173 7.94 -1.81 2.59
C ILE A 173 7.28 -0.63 3.31
N PRO A 174 7.91 0.57 3.41
CA PRO A 174 7.25 1.73 4.00
C PRO A 174 5.95 2.11 3.30
N GLU A 175 5.92 2.13 1.96
CA GLU A 175 4.73 2.48 1.18
C GLU A 175 3.57 1.52 1.45
N LEU A 176 3.78 0.22 1.23
CA LEU A 176 2.73 -0.78 1.38
C LEU A 176 2.28 -0.91 2.84
N ALA A 177 3.21 -0.84 3.80
CA ALA A 177 2.85 -0.88 5.22
C ALA A 177 2.00 0.33 5.62
N ALA A 178 2.26 1.52 5.06
CA ALA A 178 1.46 2.71 5.26
C ALA A 178 0.07 2.60 4.61
N LEU A 179 0.00 2.13 3.35
CA LEU A 179 -1.26 1.94 2.64
C LEU A 179 -2.17 0.91 3.31
N PHE A 180 -1.61 -0.17 3.86
CA PHE A 180 -2.38 -1.20 4.55
C PHE A 180 -2.62 -0.91 6.03
N LEU A 181 -2.07 0.17 6.58
CA LEU A 181 -2.25 0.50 8.00
C LEU A 181 -3.72 0.72 8.39
N PRO A 182 -4.54 1.47 7.62
CA PRO A 182 -5.97 1.62 7.93
C PRO A 182 -6.73 0.30 7.86
N LEU A 183 -6.42 -0.54 6.85
CA LEU A 183 -7.03 -1.87 6.70
C LEU A 183 -6.69 -2.77 7.89
N ALA A 184 -5.45 -2.77 8.34
CA ALA A 184 -5.01 -3.54 9.50
C ALA A 184 -5.72 -3.10 10.78
N ALA A 185 -5.81 -1.77 11.01
CA ALA A 185 -6.55 -1.21 12.14
C ALA A 185 -8.03 -1.61 12.08
N TRP A 186 -8.65 -1.53 10.89
CA TRP A 186 -10.03 -1.92 10.68
C TRP A 186 -10.28 -3.41 10.94
N LEU A 187 -9.43 -4.31 10.43
CA LEU A 187 -9.57 -5.76 10.65
C LEU A 187 -9.49 -6.11 12.13
N ILE A 188 -8.57 -5.49 12.87
CA ILE A 188 -8.40 -5.73 14.30
C ILE A 188 -9.59 -5.21 15.09
N ALA A 189 -10.03 -3.97 14.85
CA ALA A 189 -11.19 -3.38 15.52
C ALA A 189 -12.48 -4.16 15.20
N SER A 190 -12.69 -4.52 13.94
CA SER A 190 -13.83 -5.33 13.48
C SER A 190 -13.92 -6.66 14.21
N ARG A 191 -12.79 -7.35 14.37
CA ARG A 191 -12.72 -8.63 15.08
C ARG A 191 -12.99 -8.51 16.59
N ARG A 192 -12.77 -7.33 17.17
CA ARG A 192 -13.02 -7.04 18.59
C ARG A 192 -14.40 -6.44 18.84
N GLY A 193 -15.15 -6.11 17.79
CA GLY A 193 -16.42 -5.38 17.91
C GLY A 193 -16.24 -3.91 18.28
N GLU A 194 -15.04 -3.35 18.15
CA GLU A 194 -14.66 -1.99 18.54
C GLU A 194 -14.99 -0.97 17.43
N TRP A 195 -16.20 -1.04 16.86
CA TRP A 195 -16.60 -0.26 15.68
C TRP A 195 -16.52 1.27 15.90
N ASN A 196 -16.79 1.72 17.13
CA ASN A 196 -16.79 3.14 17.49
C ASN A 196 -15.38 3.78 17.38
N GLN A 197 -14.32 2.97 17.46
CA GLN A 197 -12.93 3.45 17.39
C GLN A 197 -12.44 3.65 15.95
N LEU A 198 -13.20 3.19 14.95
CA LEU A 198 -12.75 3.16 13.55
C LEU A 198 -12.48 4.56 12.98
N LEU A 199 -13.26 5.58 13.34
CA LEU A 199 -13.02 6.95 12.88
C LEU A 199 -11.69 7.50 13.41
N ALA A 200 -11.43 7.35 14.71
CA ALA A 200 -10.17 7.76 15.32
C ALA A 200 -8.98 7.01 14.70
N ALA A 201 -9.10 5.68 14.56
CA ALA A 201 -8.07 4.87 13.92
C ALA A 201 -7.83 5.30 12.47
N THR A 202 -8.87 5.64 11.71
CA THR A 202 -8.73 6.14 10.33
C THR A 202 -7.93 7.43 10.30
N MET A 203 -8.24 8.40 11.16
CA MET A 203 -7.52 9.67 11.21
C MET A 203 -6.04 9.48 11.56
N ILE A 204 -5.75 8.65 12.57
CA ILE A 204 -4.36 8.35 12.98
C ILE A 204 -3.60 7.68 11.84
N THR A 205 -4.18 6.64 11.25
CA THR A 205 -3.51 5.87 10.19
C THR A 205 -3.28 6.70 8.92
N VAL A 206 -4.23 7.56 8.52
CA VAL A 206 -4.04 8.51 7.41
C VAL A 206 -2.95 9.53 7.75
N ALA A 207 -2.96 10.10 8.96
CA ALA A 207 -1.96 11.08 9.38
C ALA A 207 -0.53 10.50 9.39
N LEU A 208 -0.37 9.22 9.70
CA LEU A 208 0.90 8.50 9.60
C LEU A 208 1.25 8.08 8.17
N ALA A 209 0.25 7.70 7.37
CA ALA A 209 0.46 7.22 6.02
C ALA A 209 0.96 8.33 5.09
N VAL A 210 0.33 9.51 5.11
CA VAL A 210 0.68 10.63 4.22
C VAL A 210 2.18 10.96 4.21
N PRO A 211 2.84 11.27 5.34
CA PRO A 211 4.27 11.55 5.33
C PRO A 211 5.12 10.34 4.91
N THR A 212 4.70 9.13 5.28
CA THR A 212 5.39 7.90 4.89
C THR A 212 5.35 7.69 3.37
N LEU A 213 4.21 7.96 2.73
CA LEU A 213 4.05 7.89 1.27
C LEU A 213 4.91 8.92 0.54
N VAL A 214 5.03 10.14 1.09
CA VAL A 214 5.92 11.16 0.52
C VAL A 214 7.38 10.70 0.57
N VAL A 215 7.82 10.16 1.71
CA VAL A 215 9.18 9.62 1.86
C VAL A 215 9.41 8.43 0.92
N ALA A 216 8.47 7.49 0.85
CA ALA A 216 8.59 6.33 -0.03
C ALA A 216 8.66 6.73 -1.51
N ALA A 217 7.78 7.63 -1.97
CA ALA A 217 7.82 8.15 -3.34
C ALA A 217 9.14 8.88 -3.64
N THR A 218 9.68 9.61 -2.68
CA THR A 218 11.00 10.26 -2.83
C THR A 218 12.12 9.23 -3.01
N ILE A 219 12.10 8.15 -2.23
CA ILE A 219 13.06 7.04 -2.38
C ILE A 219 12.87 6.36 -3.75
N GLU A 220 11.63 6.14 -4.20
CA GLU A 220 11.34 5.53 -5.50
C GLU A 220 11.87 6.35 -6.68
N VAL A 221 11.72 7.68 -6.65
CA VAL A 221 12.13 8.54 -7.77
C VAL A 221 13.63 8.82 -7.78
N TYR A 222 14.25 9.00 -6.60
CA TYR A 222 15.63 9.49 -6.52
C TYR A 222 16.65 8.45 -6.09
N VAL A 223 16.24 7.36 -5.42
CA VAL A 223 17.18 6.38 -4.85
C VAL A 223 17.10 5.04 -5.57
N TRP A 224 15.89 4.53 -5.80
CA TRP A 224 15.68 3.23 -6.42
C TRP A 224 16.33 3.07 -7.81
N PRO A 225 16.33 4.08 -8.71
CA PRO A 225 16.98 3.95 -10.01
C PRO A 225 18.50 3.74 -9.89
N HIS A 226 19.14 4.33 -8.86
CA HIS A 226 20.55 4.10 -8.57
C HIS A 226 20.82 2.68 -8.07
N ILE A 227 19.93 2.14 -7.23
CA ILE A 227 19.99 0.75 -6.79
C ILE A 227 19.88 -0.19 -8.00
N LEU A 228 18.86 0.00 -8.85
CA LEU A 228 18.67 -0.79 -10.08
C LEU A 228 19.88 -0.71 -11.01
N LYS A 229 20.43 0.48 -11.21
CA LYS A 229 21.63 0.68 -12.05
C LYS A 229 22.84 -0.07 -11.51
N SER A 230 23.02 -0.13 -10.20
CA SER A 230 24.12 -0.87 -9.57
C SER A 230 24.00 -2.39 -9.69
N MET A 231 22.76 -2.89 -9.79
CA MET A 231 22.45 -4.32 -9.87
C MET A 231 22.35 -4.82 -11.32
N SER A 232 21.92 -3.96 -12.24
CA SER A 232 21.81 -4.29 -13.66
C SER A 232 23.16 -4.25 -14.35
N SER A 233 23.35 -5.11 -15.34
CA SER A 233 24.54 -5.08 -16.23
C SER A 233 24.50 -3.92 -17.23
N TYR A 234 23.54 -2.99 -17.08
CA TYR A 234 23.33 -1.86 -17.99
C TYR A 234 24.42 -0.81 -17.78
N HIS A 235 25.57 -1.03 -18.41
CA HIS A 235 26.64 -0.05 -18.52
C HIS A 235 26.19 1.05 -19.48
N TYR A 236 25.99 2.26 -18.97
CA TYR A 236 25.81 3.44 -19.82
C TYR A 236 27.05 3.59 -20.70
N SER A 237 26.93 3.31 -21.99
CA SER A 237 27.79 3.90 -23.02
C SER A 237 27.38 5.37 -23.21
N LEU A 238 27.61 6.22 -22.20
CA LEU A 238 27.56 7.66 -22.39
C LEU A 238 28.81 8.06 -23.17
N GLY A 239 28.63 8.35 -24.47
CA GLY A 239 29.53 9.17 -25.28
C GLY A 239 31.00 8.71 -25.36
N GLY A 240 31.34 8.01 -26.44
CA GLY A 240 32.66 8.10 -27.08
C GLY A 240 33.89 7.88 -26.21
N VAL A 241 34.32 6.62 -26.12
CA VAL A 241 35.70 6.13 -26.34
C VAL A 241 35.70 4.69 -25.83
N GLN A 242 35.73 3.73 -26.76
CA GLN A 242 36.14 2.37 -26.44
C GLN A 242 37.63 2.41 -26.07
N TYR A 243 37.94 2.38 -24.77
CA TYR A 243 39.26 1.88 -24.36
C TYR A 243 39.24 0.36 -24.54
N HIS A 244 39.60 -0.06 -25.75
CA HIS A 244 40.03 -1.41 -26.01
C HIS A 244 41.34 -1.63 -25.24
N LEU A 245 41.24 -2.01 -23.96
CA LEU A 245 42.35 -2.63 -23.26
C LEU A 245 42.53 -4.02 -23.88
N SER A 246 43.27 -4.04 -25.00
CA SER A 246 43.88 -5.25 -25.52
C SER A 246 44.74 -5.84 -24.39
N PRO A 247 44.55 -7.11 -24.00
CA PRO A 247 45.51 -7.78 -23.17
C PRO A 247 46.79 -7.92 -23.99
N LEU A 248 47.83 -7.20 -23.59
CA LEU A 248 49.21 -7.44 -24.00
C LEU A 248 49.50 -8.92 -23.77
N THR A 249 49.37 -9.69 -24.84
CA THR A 249 49.81 -11.07 -24.89
C THR A 249 51.33 -11.03 -24.92
N HIS A 250 51.92 -11.15 -23.73
CA HIS A 250 53.31 -11.57 -23.58
C HIS A 250 53.47 -12.95 -24.24
N ARG A 251 53.87 -12.97 -25.52
CA ARG A 251 54.54 -14.14 -26.12
C ARG A 251 56.03 -13.98 -25.88
N PHE A 252 56.48 -14.49 -24.74
CA PHE A 252 57.82 -15.07 -24.64
C PHE A 252 57.70 -16.54 -25.01
N THR A 253 58.19 -16.94 -26.18
CA THR A 253 58.85 -18.25 -26.38
C THR A 253 59.51 -18.31 -27.76
N ARG A 254 60.82 -18.59 -27.70
CA ARG A 254 61.80 -18.95 -28.74
C ARG A 254 62.39 -17.82 -29.56
#